data_AF-A0A933JK26-F1
#
_entry.id   AF-A0A933JK26-F1
#
_cell.length_a   1.000
_cell.length_b   1.000
_cell.length_c   1.000
_cell.angle_alpha   90.00
_cell.angle_beta   90.00
_cell.angle_gamma   90.00
#
_symmetry.space_group_name_H-M   'P 1'
#
loop_
_entity.id
_entity.type
_entity.pdbx_description
1 polymer ?
#
loop_
_entity_poly.entity_id
_entity_poly.type
_entity_poly.pdbx_seq_one_letter_code
_entity_poly.pdbx_strand_id
1 'polypeptide(L)'
;MKTYDVLFSEKPGYLHAVVTGSNSKENVMSYMADIIQESARKGLRQVLVEERLTGPRIDMMSVFQVASEGGTRAQGLFSAIAYVDMNAEGDLMQFAETVATNRFLPLKVFSTVRDAEDWLKDKLA
;
A
#
# COMPACT_ATOMS: atom_id res chain seq x y z
N MET A 1 -16.57 10.27 -7.21
CA MET A 1 -17.22 9.81 -5.97
C MET A 1 -16.38 8.64 -5.47
N LYS A 2 -15.95 8.63 -4.20
CA LYS A 2 -15.14 7.52 -3.66
C LYS A 2 -15.99 6.24 -3.65
N THR A 3 -15.43 5.13 -4.14
CA THR A 3 -16.11 3.83 -4.20
C THR A 3 -15.24 2.73 -3.61
N TYR A 4 -14.62 3.02 -2.47
CA TYR A 4 -13.81 2.07 -1.71
C TYR A 4 -14.13 2.13 -0.22
N ASP A 5 -13.81 1.04 0.46
CA ASP A 5 -13.81 0.89 1.91
C ASP A 5 -12.42 0.44 2.36
N VAL A 6 -12.03 0.85 3.57
CA VAL A 6 -10.79 0.41 4.22
C VAL A 6 -11.12 -0.10 5.61
N LEU A 7 -10.73 -1.35 5.87
CA LEU A 7 -10.76 -1.93 7.20
C LEU A 7 -9.37 -1.88 7.81
N PHE A 8 -9.26 -1.17 8.93
CA PHE A 8 -8.02 -1.07 9.69
C PHE A 8 -8.03 -2.05 10.86
N SER A 9 -7.04 -2.92 10.92
CA SER A 9 -6.78 -3.83 12.04
C SER A 9 -5.40 -3.58 12.60
N GLU A 10 -5.31 -3.31 13.90
CA GLU A 10 -4.03 -3.22 14.58
C GLU A 10 -3.50 -4.64 14.84
N LYS A 11 -2.25 -4.86 14.43
CA LYS A 11 -1.52 -6.10 14.67
C LYS A 11 -0.28 -5.78 15.52
N PRO A 12 0.32 -6.75 16.20
CA PRO A 12 1.54 -6.51 16.95
C PRO A 12 2.62 -5.85 16.07
N GLY A 13 2.88 -4.57 16.30
CA GLY A 13 3.92 -3.77 15.64
C GLY A 13 3.56 -3.14 14.29
N TYR A 14 2.40 -3.43 13.69
CA TYR A 14 2.02 -2.86 12.38
C TYR A 14 0.51 -2.65 12.22
N LEU A 15 0.13 -1.76 11.30
CA LEU A 15 -1.24 -1.53 10.89
C LEU A 15 -1.56 -2.41 9.68
N HIS A 16 -2.61 -3.22 9.73
CA HIS A 16 -3.12 -3.93 8.55
C HIS A 16 -4.31 -3.16 7.98
N ALA A 17 -4.20 -2.70 6.74
CA ALA A 17 -5.26 -2.06 5.97
C ALA A 17 -5.74 -3.00 4.86
N VAL A 18 -6.98 -3.47 4.95
CA VAL A 18 -7.64 -4.22 3.88
C VAL A 18 -8.51 -3.26 3.08
N VAL A 19 -8.24 -3.15 1.78
CA VAL A 19 -8.89 -2.19 0.89
C VAL A 19 -9.78 -2.94 -0.10
N THR A 20 -11.06 -2.59 -0.19
CA THR A 20 -12.00 -3.14 -1.17
C THR A 20 -12.71 -2.03 -1.93
N GLY A 21 -13.09 -2.26 -3.18
CA GLY A 21 -13.78 -1.24 -3.97
C GLY A 21 -13.46 -1.30 -5.46
N SER A 22 -13.62 -0.17 -6.15
CA SER A 22 -13.28 -0.04 -7.57
C SER A 22 -11.81 0.37 -7.75
N ASN A 23 -11.11 -0.27 -8.70
CA ASN A 23 -9.76 0.08 -9.07
C ASN A 23 -9.75 1.36 -9.93
N SER A 24 -9.45 2.49 -9.29
CA SER A 24 -9.24 3.76 -9.97
C SER A 24 -8.12 4.53 -9.28
N LYS A 25 -7.44 5.37 -10.04
CA LYS A 25 -6.37 6.24 -9.52
C LYS A 25 -6.84 7.07 -8.33
N GLU A 26 -8.05 7.62 -8.40
CA GLU A 26 -8.64 8.44 -7.35
C GLU A 26 -8.86 7.64 -6.07
N ASN A 27 -9.36 6.42 -6.18
CA ASN A 27 -9.55 5.54 -5.03
C ASN A 27 -8.19 5.15 -4.41
N VAL A 28 -7.18 4.84 -5.23
CA VAL A 28 -5.83 4.53 -4.75
C VAL A 28 -5.20 5.69 -3.99
N MET A 29 -5.25 6.89 -4.55
CA MET A 29 -4.75 8.09 -3.87
C MET A 29 -5.51 8.38 -2.57
N SER A 30 -6.80 8.09 -2.55
CA SER A 30 -7.66 8.36 -1.40
C SER A 30 -7.41 7.40 -0.25
N TYR A 31 -7.37 6.09 -0.49
CA TYR A 31 -7.12 5.14 0.59
C TYR A 31 -5.69 5.25 1.14
N MET A 32 -4.70 5.59 0.31
CA MET A 32 -3.33 5.82 0.78
C MET A 32 -3.25 7.00 1.75
N ALA A 33 -4.05 8.06 1.52
CA ALA A 33 -4.16 9.17 2.46
C ALA A 33 -4.81 8.72 3.79
N ASP A 34 -5.85 7.90 3.71
CA ASP A 34 -6.50 7.33 4.91
C ASP A 34 -5.53 6.46 5.72
N ILE A 35 -4.72 5.64 5.05
CA ILE A 35 -3.67 4.82 5.68
C ILE A 35 -2.64 5.71 6.39
N ILE A 36 -2.15 6.77 5.74
CA ILE A 36 -1.19 7.71 6.36
C ILE A 36 -1.79 8.31 7.63
N GLN A 37 -3.03 8.79 7.56
CA GLN A 37 -3.72 9.39 8.69
C GLN A 37 -3.89 8.40 9.85
N GLU A 38 -4.35 7.19 9.56
CA GLU A 38 -4.61 6.18 10.58
C GLU A 38 -3.32 5.66 11.21
N SER A 39 -2.27 5.45 10.41
CA SER A 39 -0.94 5.05 10.88
C SER A 39 -0.35 6.11 11.81
N ALA A 40 -0.45 7.39 11.44
CA ALA A 40 -0.01 8.50 12.28
C ALA A 40 -0.81 8.59 13.59
N ARG A 41 -2.13 8.43 13.53
CA ARG A 41 -3.02 8.43 14.70
C ARG A 41 -2.66 7.34 15.71
N LYS A 42 -2.24 6.17 15.23
CA LYS A 42 -1.86 5.01 16.04
C LYS A 42 -0.39 4.98 16.43
N GLY A 43 0.44 5.85 15.87
CA GLY A 43 1.90 5.83 16.08
C GLY A 43 2.58 4.59 15.47
N LEU A 44 1.92 3.89 14.55
CA LEU A 44 2.47 2.75 13.84
C LEU A 44 3.19 3.25 12.59
N ARG A 45 4.40 2.75 12.33
CA ARG A 45 5.20 3.14 11.15
C ARG A 45 5.40 1.99 10.16
N GLN A 46 4.89 0.82 10.52
CA GLN A 46 4.86 -0.35 9.66
C GLN A 46 3.42 -0.61 9.23
N VAL A 47 3.22 -0.85 7.94
CA VAL A 47 1.89 -1.07 7.38
C VAL A 47 1.90 -2.27 6.44
N LEU A 48 0.86 -3.09 6.55
CA LEU A 48 0.46 -4.07 5.55
C LEU A 48 -0.74 -3.52 4.78
N VAL A 49 -0.62 -3.38 3.46
CA VAL A 49 -1.71 -3.01 2.57
C VAL A 49 -2.13 -4.26 1.82
N GLU A 50 -3.36 -4.70 2.04
CA GLU A 50 -4.00 -5.80 1.35
C GLU A 50 -5.08 -5.22 0.42
N GLU A 51 -4.75 -5.07 -0.85
CA GLU A 51 -5.62 -4.51 -1.87
C GLU A 51 -6.45 -5.60 -2.53
N ARG A 52 -7.77 -5.40 -2.52
CA ARG A 52 -8.79 -6.24 -3.16
C ARG A 52 -9.69 -5.39 -4.06
N LEU A 53 -9.11 -4.42 -4.76
CA LEU A 53 -9.85 -3.59 -5.70
C LEU A 53 -10.22 -4.37 -6.95
N THR A 54 -11.41 -4.08 -7.49
CA THR A 54 -12.00 -4.75 -8.64
C THR A 54 -12.23 -3.79 -9.80
N GLY A 55 -12.32 -4.32 -11.02
CA GLY A 55 -12.47 -3.51 -12.23
C GLY A 55 -11.18 -3.45 -13.04
N PRO A 56 -11.14 -2.61 -14.09
CA PRO A 56 -10.00 -2.54 -14.98
C PRO A 56 -8.75 -2.08 -14.25
N ARG A 57 -7.60 -2.61 -14.65
CA ARG A 57 -6.31 -2.13 -14.16
C ARG A 57 -6.11 -0.67 -14.57
N ILE A 58 -5.62 0.13 -13.65
CA ILE A 58 -5.12 1.46 -14.00
C ILE A 58 -3.85 1.32 -14.85
N ASP A 59 -3.66 2.24 -15.78
CA ASP A 59 -2.50 2.22 -16.67
C ASP A 59 -1.18 2.49 -15.93
N MET A 60 -0.07 2.16 -16.59
CA MET A 60 1.27 2.33 -16.03
C MET A 60 1.59 3.78 -15.65
N MET A 61 1.05 4.77 -16.37
CA MET A 61 1.25 6.19 -16.06
C MET A 61 0.53 6.59 -14.78
N SER A 62 -0.66 6.05 -14.55
CA SER A 62 -1.45 6.24 -13.33
C SER A 62 -0.73 5.60 -12.14
N VAL A 63 -0.21 4.38 -12.29
CA VAL A 63 0.64 3.73 -11.27
C VAL A 63 1.87 4.58 -10.96
N PHE A 64 2.59 5.06 -11.98
CA PHE A 64 3.76 5.91 -11.81
C PHE A 64 3.43 7.19 -11.04
N GLN A 65 2.31 7.85 -11.38
CA GLN A 65 1.89 9.08 -10.74
C GLN A 65 1.50 8.85 -9.29
N VAL A 66 0.72 7.80 -9.00
CA VAL A 66 0.35 7.41 -7.64
C VAL A 66 1.59 7.12 -6.80
N ALA A 67 2.50 6.28 -7.28
CA ALA A 67 3.70 5.91 -6.55
C ALA A 67 4.63 7.13 -6.33
N SER A 68 4.73 8.04 -7.31
CA SER A 68 5.53 9.26 -7.19
C SER A 68 4.95 10.26 -6.18
N GLU A 69 3.65 10.53 -6.27
CA GLU A 69 2.96 11.47 -5.37
C GLU A 69 2.87 10.89 -3.94
N GLY A 70 2.51 9.62 -3.83
CA GLY A 70 2.46 8.89 -2.56
C GLY A 70 3.84 8.86 -1.89
N GLY A 71 4.90 8.60 -2.65
CA GLY A 71 6.26 8.55 -2.11
C GLY A 71 6.76 9.86 -1.54
N THR A 72 6.42 10.97 -2.19
CA THR A 72 6.77 12.30 -1.69
C THR A 72 5.99 12.64 -0.41
N ARG A 73 4.68 12.34 -0.37
CA ARG A 73 3.82 12.64 0.78
C ARG A 73 4.12 11.79 2.01
N ALA A 74 4.55 10.55 1.81
CA ALA A 74 4.80 9.59 2.88
C ALA A 74 6.27 9.47 3.28
N GLN A 75 7.16 10.29 2.70
CA GLN A 75 8.59 10.26 3.00
C GLN A 75 8.86 10.43 4.50
N GLY A 76 9.58 9.48 5.10
CA GLY A 76 9.92 9.48 6.52
C GLY A 76 8.79 9.06 7.47
N LEU A 77 7.56 8.90 6.99
CA LEU A 77 6.43 8.47 7.82
C LEU A 77 6.51 6.98 8.15
N PHE A 78 6.77 6.17 7.13
CA PHE A 78 6.84 4.72 7.25
C PHE A 78 8.28 4.23 7.38
N SER A 79 8.48 3.17 8.17
CA SER A 79 9.73 2.40 8.22
C SER A 79 9.65 1.13 7.35
N ALA A 80 8.45 0.63 7.08
CA ALA A 80 8.20 -0.51 6.20
C ALA A 80 6.76 -0.48 5.67
N ILE A 81 6.57 -0.74 4.38
CA ILE A 81 5.25 -0.94 3.76
C ILE A 81 5.30 -2.27 3.02
N ALA A 82 4.51 -3.23 3.47
CA ALA A 82 4.27 -4.46 2.73
C ALA A 82 2.99 -4.30 1.92
N TYR A 83 3.03 -4.58 0.62
CA TYR A 83 1.90 -4.38 -0.28
C TYR A 83 1.51 -5.69 -0.96
N VAL A 84 0.23 -6.03 -0.94
CA VAL A 84 -0.33 -7.21 -1.60
C VAL A 84 -1.52 -6.77 -2.44
N ASP A 85 -1.42 -6.89 -3.76
CA ASP A 85 -2.58 -6.81 -4.64
C ASP A 85 -3.09 -8.23 -4.89
N MET A 86 -4.27 -8.54 -4.34
CA MET A 86 -4.90 -9.87 -4.45
C MET A 86 -5.38 -10.20 -5.86
N ASN A 87 -5.48 -9.18 -6.73
CA ASN A 87 -5.88 -9.30 -8.12
C ASN A 87 -4.70 -8.96 -9.07
N ALA A 88 -3.47 -9.05 -8.56
CA ALA A 88 -2.24 -8.83 -9.30
C ALA A 88 -2.04 -9.86 -10.44
N GLU A 89 -1.73 -9.36 -11.64
CA GLU A 89 -1.36 -10.13 -12.83
C GLU A 89 -0.20 -9.41 -13.53
N GLY A 90 0.80 -10.16 -13.99
CA GLY A 90 1.96 -9.61 -14.73
C GLY A 90 2.85 -8.67 -13.91
N ASP A 91 3.69 -7.90 -14.62
CA ASP A 91 4.85 -7.20 -14.02
C ASP A 91 4.53 -5.80 -13.46
N LEU A 92 3.28 -5.36 -13.52
CA LEU A 92 2.88 -3.99 -13.15
C LEU A 92 3.20 -3.65 -11.70
N MET A 93 3.09 -4.63 -10.80
CA MET A 93 3.37 -4.42 -9.38
C MET A 93 4.88 -4.28 -9.09
N GLN A 94 5.72 -4.99 -9.82
CA GLN A 94 7.18 -4.82 -9.73
C GLN A 94 7.60 -3.42 -10.22
N PHE A 95 6.93 -2.92 -11.27
CA PHE A 95 7.11 -1.54 -11.71
C PHE A 95 6.68 -0.54 -10.62
N ALA A 96 5.53 -0.73 -9.98
CA ALA A 96 5.07 0.12 -8.88
C ALA A 96 6.08 0.15 -7.72
N GLU A 97 6.60 -1.02 -7.32
CA GLU A 97 7.66 -1.13 -6.30
C GLU A 97 8.92 -0.34 -6.69
N THR A 98 9.37 -0.49 -7.93
CA THR A 98 10.56 0.21 -8.45
C THR A 98 10.37 1.72 -8.40
N VAL A 99 9.19 2.24 -8.75
CA VAL A 99 8.91 3.68 -8.69
C VAL A 99 8.86 4.17 -7.24
N ALA A 100 8.18 3.44 -6.35
CA ALA A 100 8.04 3.80 -4.94
C ALA A 100 9.40 3.83 -4.21
N THR A 101 10.23 2.81 -4.42
CA THR A 101 11.56 2.70 -3.81
C THR A 101 12.52 3.78 -4.32
N ASN A 102 12.48 4.12 -5.61
CA ASN A 102 13.18 5.28 -6.19
C ASN A 102 12.67 6.64 -5.69
N ARG A 103 11.63 6.66 -4.85
CA ARG A 103 11.09 7.85 -4.16
C ARG A 103 11.18 7.69 -2.63
N PHE A 104 12.10 6.85 -2.17
CA PHE A 104 12.42 6.63 -0.76
C PHE A 104 11.29 6.03 0.08
N LEU A 105 10.26 5.43 -0.54
CA LEU A 105 9.33 4.61 0.22
C LEU A 105 9.95 3.24 0.52
N PRO A 106 9.91 2.77 1.77
CA PRO A 106 10.33 1.43 2.13
C PRO A 106 9.24 0.41 1.79
N LEU A 107 8.78 0.42 0.53
CA LEU A 107 7.72 -0.44 0.02
C LEU A 107 8.30 -1.71 -0.60
N LYS A 108 7.66 -2.85 -0.32
CA LYS A 108 7.92 -4.13 -0.97
C LYS A 108 6.61 -4.82 -1.32
N VAL A 109 6.51 -5.37 -2.53
CA VAL A 109 5.33 -6.11 -2.97
C VAL A 109 5.48 -7.60 -2.68
N PHE A 110 4.35 -8.24 -2.32
CA PHE A 110 4.24 -9.67 -2.09
C PHE A 110 3.04 -10.24 -2.83
N SER A 111 3.12 -11.53 -3.18
CA SER A 111 2.02 -12.26 -3.80
C SER A 111 0.99 -12.77 -2.78
N THR A 112 1.36 -12.84 -1.49
CA THR A 112 0.46 -13.30 -0.45
C THR A 112 0.56 -12.43 0.81
N VAL A 113 -0.57 -12.31 1.52
CA VAL A 113 -0.66 -11.66 2.84
C VAL A 113 0.30 -12.31 3.83
N ARG A 114 0.43 -13.64 3.77
CA ARG A 114 1.30 -14.39 4.68
C ARG A 114 2.77 -14.01 4.53
N ASP A 115 3.28 -13.96 3.31
CA ASP A 115 4.69 -13.60 3.07
C ASP A 115 4.98 -12.15 3.49
N ALA A 116 3.99 -11.27 3.29
CA ALA A 116 4.05 -9.88 3.70
C ALA A 116 4.07 -9.74 5.24
N GLU A 117 3.24 -10.51 5.95
CA GLU A 117 3.23 -10.56 7.41
C GLU A 117 4.55 -11.09 7.98
N ASP A 118 5.11 -12.16 7.39
CA ASP A 118 6.37 -12.74 7.85
C ASP A 118 7.53 -11.76 7.65
N TRP A 119 7.56 -11.04 6.52
CA TRP A 119 8.55 -9.98 6.31
C TRP A 119 8.41 -8.81 7.29
N LEU A 120 7.19 -8.39 7.64
CA LEU A 120 6.99 -7.33 8.63
C LEU A 120 7.44 -7.76 10.04
N LYS A 121 7.20 -9.01 10.43
CA LYS A 121 7.72 -9.54 11.70
C LYS A 121 9.24 -9.46 11.77
N ASP A 122 9.94 -9.78 10.69
CA ASP A 122 11.39 -9.66 10.62
C ASP A 122 11.87 -8.20 10.71
N LYS A 123 11.05 -7.21 10.35
CA LYS A 123 11.34 -5.78 10.48
C LYS A 123 11.07 -5.22 11.88
N LEU A 124 10.38 -5.96 12.74
CA LEU A 124 10.11 -5.58 14.12
C LEU A 124 11.18 -6.10 15.10
N ALA A 125 11.98 -7.08 14.67
CA ALA A 125 13.13 -7.61 15.39
C ALA A 125 14.34 -6.67 15.31
#